data_AF-A0A2S8V0Y0-F1
#
_entry.id   AF-A0A2S8V0Y0-F1
#
_cell.length_a   1.000
_cell.length_b   1.000
_cell.length_c   1.000
_cell.angle_alpha   90.00
_cell.angle_beta   90.00
_cell.angle_gamma   90.00
#
_symmetry.space_group_name_H-M   'P 1'
#
loop_
_entity.id
_entity.type
_entity.pdbx_description
1 polymer ?
#
loop_
_entity_poly.entity_id
_entity_poly.type
_entity_poly.pdbx_seq_one_letter_code
_entity_poly.pdbx_strand_id
1 'polypeptide(L)'
;MSASLQALAAHGVRLKVLAQVFSVLRHEVVGPLSNATLAAAMLRQTPEGASPDALQQRCQRLAGDLTGMLEDSVAVVRDLDQWLADHGAIAPADALLSECRKLMFSHLLLSRRSVTWSETVAAVQLPTFASRYLLLAWLLCLLQALPADSDLALDFSQADAWHARFSAAPDFSGVQPATFDPQEVELLADASGWRLVRQADCWSLHLPVLPDE
;
A
#
# COMPACT_ATOMS: atom_id res chain seq x y z
N MET A 1 9.07 30.32 4.05
CA MET A 1 7.77 30.22 3.35
C MET A 1 7.72 29.13 2.28
N SER A 2 8.84 28.72 1.65
CA SER A 2 8.84 27.64 0.65
C SER A 2 8.63 26.23 1.25
N ALA A 3 9.27 25.93 2.39
CA ALA A 3 9.17 24.63 3.06
C ALA A 3 7.73 24.25 3.47
N SER A 4 6.91 25.23 3.87
CA SER A 4 5.51 24.98 4.23
C SER A 4 4.63 24.68 3.01
N LEU A 5 4.91 25.28 1.85
CA LEU A 5 4.19 25.02 0.61
C LEU A 5 4.56 23.66 0.02
N GLN A 6 5.84 23.28 0.06
CA GLN A 6 6.29 21.94 -0.35
C GLN A 6 5.71 20.84 0.54
N ALA A 7 5.69 21.04 1.87
CA ALA A 7 5.05 20.11 2.79
C ALA A 7 3.55 19.92 2.50
N LEU A 8 2.84 21.03 2.19
CA LEU A 8 1.44 20.98 1.81
C LEU A 8 1.23 20.25 0.46
N ALA A 9 2.08 20.51 -0.53
CA ALA A 9 2.04 19.83 -1.81
C ALA A 9 2.27 18.32 -1.66
N ALA A 10 3.29 17.91 -0.89
CA ALA A 10 3.53 16.50 -0.58
C ALA A 10 2.33 15.86 0.13
N HIS A 11 1.67 16.57 1.04
CA HIS A 11 0.43 16.08 1.66
C HIS A 11 -0.70 15.89 0.63
N GLY A 12 -0.85 16.82 -0.32
CA GLY A 12 -1.77 16.67 -1.45
C GLY A 12 -1.51 15.41 -2.27
N VAL A 13 -0.24 15.11 -2.57
CA VAL A 13 0.13 13.88 -3.29
C VAL A 13 -0.19 12.63 -2.46
N ARG A 14 0.05 12.63 -1.13
CA ARG A 14 -0.33 11.51 -0.25
C ARG A 14 -1.84 11.24 -0.26
N LEU A 15 -2.66 12.29 -0.24
CA LEU A 15 -4.13 12.17 -0.36
C LEU A 15 -4.53 11.59 -1.73
N LYS A 16 -3.83 11.98 -2.80
CA LYS A 16 -4.03 11.39 -4.13
C LYS A 16 -3.68 9.90 -4.16
N VAL A 17 -2.61 9.48 -3.48
CA VAL A 17 -2.26 8.05 -3.31
C VAL A 17 -3.36 7.31 -2.58
N LEU A 18 -3.82 7.85 -1.46
CA LEU A 18 -4.93 7.28 -0.71
C LEU A 18 -6.16 7.07 -1.58
N ALA A 19 -6.55 8.07 -2.38
CA ALA A 19 -7.70 7.96 -3.27
C ALA A 19 -7.57 6.78 -4.27
N GLN A 20 -6.35 6.47 -4.73
CA GLN A 20 -6.08 5.39 -5.68
C GLN A 20 -6.07 4.00 -5.06
N VAL A 21 -5.74 3.89 -3.76
CA VAL A 21 -5.73 2.60 -3.04
C VAL A 21 -6.95 2.40 -2.12
N PHE A 22 -7.79 3.43 -1.98
CA PHE A 22 -8.91 3.45 -1.02
C PHE A 22 -9.91 2.32 -1.26
N SER A 23 -10.16 1.91 -2.51
CA SER A 23 -11.07 0.80 -2.79
C SER A 23 -10.57 -0.52 -2.18
N VAL A 24 -9.26 -0.77 -2.25
CA VAL A 24 -8.61 -1.94 -1.65
C VAL A 24 -8.65 -1.83 -0.13
N LEU A 25 -8.24 -0.68 0.43
CA LEU A 25 -8.28 -0.44 1.88
C LEU A 25 -9.70 -0.59 2.45
N ARG A 26 -10.70 -0.06 1.76
CA ARG A 26 -12.12 -0.19 2.14
C ARG A 26 -12.55 -1.66 2.15
N HIS A 27 -12.14 -2.44 1.14
CA HIS A 27 -12.47 -3.87 1.12
C HIS A 27 -11.88 -4.60 2.33
N GLU A 28 -10.63 -4.29 2.69
CA GLU A 28 -9.96 -4.87 3.86
C GLU A 28 -10.68 -4.51 5.18
N VAL A 29 -11.18 -3.27 5.31
CA VAL A 29 -11.96 -2.82 6.49
C VAL A 29 -13.34 -3.47 6.53
N VAL A 30 -14.04 -3.56 5.40
CA VAL A 30 -15.44 -4.00 5.35
C VAL A 30 -15.56 -5.51 5.57
N GLY A 31 -14.58 -6.31 5.17
CA GLY A 31 -14.62 -7.77 5.28
C GLY A 31 -14.86 -8.27 6.71
N PRO A 32 -13.97 -7.96 7.67
CA PRO A 32 -14.11 -8.36 9.07
C PRO A 32 -15.42 -7.89 9.71
N LEU A 33 -15.82 -6.63 9.47
CA LEU A 33 -17.07 -6.05 9.99
C LEU A 33 -18.32 -6.76 9.46
N SER A 34 -18.32 -7.12 8.17
CA SER A 34 -19.43 -7.85 7.55
C SER A 34 -19.56 -9.26 8.12
N ASN A 35 -18.42 -9.94 8.33
CA ASN A 35 -18.38 -11.28 8.93
C ASN A 35 -18.86 -11.26 10.39
N ALA A 36 -18.41 -10.28 11.19
CA ALA A 36 -18.88 -10.09 12.56
C ALA A 36 -20.40 -9.85 12.61
N THR A 37 -20.92 -9.03 11.69
CA THR A 37 -22.37 -8.77 11.59
C THR A 37 -23.15 -10.04 11.28
N LEU A 38 -22.65 -10.89 10.37
CA LEU A 38 -23.25 -12.17 10.03
C LEU A 38 -23.22 -13.15 11.22
N ALA A 39 -22.07 -13.30 11.90
CA ALA A 39 -21.95 -14.15 13.08
C ALA A 39 -22.91 -13.72 14.21
N ALA A 40 -23.04 -12.41 14.44
CA ALA A 40 -24.00 -11.85 15.38
C ALA A 40 -25.46 -12.12 14.97
N ALA A 41 -25.79 -12.11 13.68
CA ALA A 41 -27.12 -12.49 13.19
C ALA A 41 -27.39 -14.00 13.37
N MET A 42 -26.39 -14.85 13.12
CA MET A 42 -26.48 -16.30 13.32
C MET A 42 -26.69 -16.68 14.79
N LEU A 43 -26.11 -15.93 15.73
CA LEU A 43 -26.33 -16.09 17.17
C LEU A 43 -27.77 -15.78 17.59
N ARG A 44 -28.44 -14.84 16.92
CA ARG A 44 -29.85 -14.50 17.18
C ARG A 44 -30.82 -15.55 16.64
N GLN A 45 -30.37 -16.41 15.73
CA GLN A 45 -31.18 -17.47 15.17
C GLN A 45 -31.02 -18.76 15.97
N THR A 46 -32.14 -19.32 16.40
CA THR A 46 -32.21 -20.66 17.00
C THR A 46 -32.58 -21.67 15.92
N PRO A 47 -31.66 -22.57 15.51
CA PRO A 47 -31.98 -23.60 14.53
C PRO A 47 -33.14 -24.48 14.99
N GLU A 48 -34.10 -24.72 14.12
CA GLU A 48 -35.23 -25.61 14.38
C GLU A 48 -34.75 -27.05 14.62
N GLY A 49 -35.24 -27.69 15.68
CA GLY A 49 -34.91 -29.09 16.00
C GLY A 49 -33.55 -29.32 16.68
N ALA A 50 -32.79 -28.27 17.02
CA ALA A 50 -31.53 -28.42 17.73
C ALA A 50 -31.72 -28.76 19.22
N SER A 51 -30.92 -29.71 19.74
CA SER A 51 -30.89 -30.01 21.17
C SER A 51 -30.29 -28.84 21.97
N PRO A 52 -30.64 -28.67 23.26
CA PRO A 52 -30.10 -27.60 24.10
C PRO A 52 -28.56 -27.62 24.20
N ASP A 53 -27.95 -28.80 24.28
CA ASP A 53 -26.49 -28.93 24.32
C ASP A 53 -25.83 -28.52 22.99
N ALA A 54 -26.44 -28.87 21.86
CA ALA A 54 -25.94 -28.48 20.54
C ALA A 54 -26.07 -26.96 20.32
N LEU A 55 -27.14 -26.35 20.84
CA LEU A 55 -27.32 -24.90 20.84
C LEU A 55 -26.25 -24.21 21.69
N GLN A 56 -25.98 -24.71 22.90
CA GLN A 56 -24.97 -24.14 23.78
C GLN A 56 -23.56 -24.20 23.18
N GLN A 57 -23.16 -25.34 22.61
CA GLN A 57 -21.86 -25.49 21.94
C GLN A 57 -21.74 -24.61 20.69
N ARG A 58 -22.81 -24.46 19.91
CA ARG A 58 -22.85 -23.55 18.76
C ARG A 58 -22.70 -22.10 19.21
N CYS A 59 -23.42 -21.68 20.25
CA CYS A 59 -23.34 -20.33 20.79
C CYS A 59 -21.93 -20.01 21.31
N GLN A 60 -21.28 -20.94 22.01
CA GLN A 60 -19.92 -20.75 22.50
C GLN A 60 -18.91 -20.58 21.35
N ARG A 61 -18.99 -21.41 20.31
CA ARG A 61 -18.12 -21.28 19.12
C ARG A 61 -18.35 -19.96 18.40
N LEU A 62 -19.60 -19.64 18.06
CA LEU A 62 -19.93 -18.39 17.35
C LEU A 62 -19.59 -17.14 18.18
N ALA A 63 -19.69 -17.19 19.51
CA ALA A 63 -19.26 -16.08 20.37
C ALA A 63 -17.73 -15.91 20.38
N GLY A 64 -16.97 -17.02 20.36
CA GLY A 64 -15.52 -17.00 20.19
C GLY A 64 -15.13 -16.42 18.82
N ASP A 65 -15.73 -16.93 17.75
CA ASP A 65 -15.51 -16.46 16.37
C ASP A 65 -15.85 -14.96 16.24
N LEU A 66 -16.97 -14.53 16.82
CA LEU A 66 -17.37 -13.11 16.84
C LEU A 66 -16.36 -12.24 17.57
N THR A 67 -15.83 -12.70 18.71
CA THR A 67 -14.78 -11.97 19.44
C THR A 67 -13.54 -11.79 18.57
N GLY A 68 -13.06 -12.86 17.94
CA GLY A 68 -11.91 -12.79 17.03
C GLY A 68 -12.15 -11.84 15.85
N MET A 69 -13.32 -11.93 15.19
CA MET A 69 -13.66 -11.04 14.07
C MET A 69 -13.75 -9.55 14.49
N LEU A 70 -14.18 -9.28 15.73
CA LEU A 70 -14.21 -7.92 16.27
C LEU A 70 -12.80 -7.41 16.61
N GLU A 71 -11.94 -8.25 17.15
CA GLU A 71 -10.52 -7.93 17.38
C GLU A 71 -9.81 -7.63 16.04
N ASP A 72 -10.02 -8.47 15.03
CA ASP A 72 -9.53 -8.24 13.67
C ASP A 72 -10.06 -6.91 13.10
N SER A 73 -11.34 -6.61 13.31
CA SER A 73 -11.94 -5.34 12.87
C SER A 73 -11.28 -4.13 13.54
N VAL A 74 -11.00 -4.20 14.84
CA VAL A 74 -10.29 -3.14 15.58
C VAL A 74 -8.86 -2.99 15.08
N ALA A 75 -8.16 -4.09 14.81
CA ALA A 75 -6.82 -4.08 14.25
C ALA A 75 -6.80 -3.36 12.89
N VAL A 76 -7.72 -3.71 11.97
CA VAL A 76 -7.80 -3.07 10.66
C VAL A 76 -8.14 -1.59 10.73
N VAL A 77 -8.99 -1.15 11.68
CA VAL A 77 -9.25 0.28 11.90
C VAL A 77 -8.02 1.02 12.41
N ARG A 78 -7.21 0.41 13.28
CA ARG A 78 -5.93 0.97 13.71
C ARG A 78 -4.92 1.03 12.58
N ASP A 79 -4.90 0.03 11.71
CA ASP A 79 -4.03 0.05 10.52
C ASP A 79 -4.43 1.19 9.57
N LEU A 80 -5.73 1.49 9.45
CA LEU A 80 -6.19 2.67 8.69
C LEU A 80 -5.71 4.00 9.30
N ASP A 81 -5.60 4.10 10.62
CA ASP A 81 -5.04 5.30 11.28
C ASP A 81 -3.57 5.51 10.90
N GLN A 82 -2.79 4.42 10.77
CA GLN A 82 -1.40 4.48 10.30
C GLN A 82 -1.27 4.99 8.86
N TRP A 83 -2.34 5.00 8.07
CA TRP A 83 -2.37 5.67 6.77
C TRP A 83 -2.52 7.18 6.89
N LEU A 84 -3.28 7.66 7.87
CA LEU A 84 -3.64 9.08 7.96
C LEU A 84 -2.61 9.90 8.73
N ALA A 85 -1.92 9.29 9.69
CA ALA A 85 -0.95 9.95 10.55
C ALA A 85 0.40 9.23 10.54
N ASP A 86 1.47 10.01 10.63
CA ASP A 86 2.82 9.49 10.83
C ASP A 86 3.06 9.28 12.32
N HIS A 87 3.17 8.01 12.71
CA HIS A 87 3.46 7.60 14.08
C HIS A 87 4.94 7.28 14.31
N GLY A 88 5.82 7.61 13.36
CA GLY A 88 7.26 7.32 13.44
C GLY A 88 7.59 5.84 13.37
N ALA A 89 6.67 5.02 12.82
CA ALA A 89 6.89 3.60 12.64
C ALA A 89 8.01 3.35 11.62
N ILE A 90 8.87 2.39 11.95
CA ILE A 90 9.95 1.90 11.08
C ILE A 90 9.68 0.42 10.83
N ALA A 91 9.84 -0.02 9.58
CA ALA A 91 9.64 -1.40 9.17
C ALA A 91 10.76 -1.86 8.23
N PRO A 92 11.04 -3.18 8.18
CA PRO A 92 11.96 -3.71 7.19
C PRO A 92 11.37 -3.54 5.78
N ALA A 93 12.24 -3.31 4.80
CA ALA A 93 11.83 -3.03 3.43
C ALA A 93 10.99 -4.15 2.79
N ASP A 94 11.24 -5.41 3.14
CA ASP A 94 10.48 -6.56 2.64
C ASP A 94 8.99 -6.50 3.05
N ALA A 95 8.71 -6.15 4.30
CA ALA A 95 7.35 -5.97 4.79
C ALA A 95 6.63 -4.84 4.06
N LEU A 96 7.31 -3.70 3.87
CA LEU A 96 6.78 -2.54 3.15
C LEU A 96 6.49 -2.85 1.67
N LEU A 97 7.41 -3.55 0.99
CA LEU A 97 7.24 -3.95 -0.40
C LEU A 97 6.12 -4.97 -0.57
N SER A 98 5.97 -5.89 0.38
CA SER A 98 4.86 -6.86 0.41
C SER A 98 3.49 -6.15 0.51
N GLU A 99 3.37 -5.15 1.40
CA GLU A 99 2.18 -4.32 1.52
C GLU A 99 1.88 -3.57 0.21
N CYS A 100 2.88 -2.89 -0.36
CA CYS A 100 2.72 -2.15 -1.61
C CYS A 100 2.31 -3.08 -2.77
N ARG A 101 2.90 -4.27 -2.86
CA ARG A 101 2.56 -5.28 -3.87
C ARG A 101 1.10 -5.75 -3.75
N LYS A 102 0.62 -5.97 -2.53
CA LYS A 102 -0.78 -6.35 -2.26
C LYS A 102 -1.75 -5.26 -2.74
N LEU A 103 -1.46 -4.00 -2.43
CA LEU A 103 -2.31 -2.86 -2.83
C LEU A 103 -2.33 -2.64 -4.35
N MET A 104 -1.20 -2.88 -5.01
CA MET A 104 -1.07 -2.75 -6.46
C MET A 104 -1.75 -3.88 -7.24
N PHE A 105 -2.16 -4.97 -6.59
CA PHE A 105 -2.73 -6.15 -7.25
C PHE A 105 -3.91 -5.80 -8.17
N SER A 106 -4.87 -5.00 -7.67
CA SER A 106 -6.07 -4.62 -8.45
C SER A 106 -5.71 -3.75 -9.67
N HIS A 107 -4.70 -2.89 -9.54
CA HIS A 107 -4.21 -2.05 -10.65
C HIS A 107 -3.51 -2.89 -11.73
N LEU A 108 -2.74 -3.89 -11.33
CA LEU A 108 -2.04 -4.79 -12.26
C LEU A 108 -3.00 -5.73 -12.99
N LEU A 109 -4.00 -6.28 -12.27
CA LEU A 109 -4.97 -7.22 -12.85
C LEU A 109 -5.75 -6.61 -14.04
N LEU A 110 -6.01 -5.30 -14.01
CA LEU A 110 -6.82 -4.60 -15.01
C LEU A 110 -6.01 -3.92 -16.11
N SER A 111 -4.71 -3.71 -15.94
CA SER A 111 -3.92 -2.79 -16.79
C SER A 111 -3.20 -3.44 -17.98
N ARG A 112 -3.20 -4.77 -18.11
CA ARG A 112 -2.37 -5.52 -19.09
C ARG A 112 -0.88 -5.18 -19.02
N ARG A 113 -0.40 -4.76 -17.86
CA ARG A 113 1.01 -4.47 -17.58
C ARG A 113 1.50 -5.42 -16.51
N SER A 114 2.77 -5.79 -16.57
CA SER A 114 3.34 -6.68 -15.57
C SER A 114 4.47 -6.00 -14.80
N VAL A 115 4.68 -6.46 -13.57
CA VAL A 115 5.77 -6.01 -12.70
C VAL A 115 6.54 -7.23 -12.23
N THR A 116 7.82 -7.27 -12.57
CA THR A 116 8.77 -8.26 -12.08
C THR A 116 9.47 -7.68 -10.85
N TRP A 117 9.26 -8.29 -9.70
CA TRP A 117 9.88 -7.90 -8.43
C TRP A 117 11.16 -8.71 -8.23
N SER A 118 12.24 -8.09 -7.76
CA SER A 118 13.45 -8.82 -7.39
C SER A 118 13.16 -9.86 -6.30
N GLU A 119 13.83 -11.02 -6.40
CA GLU A 119 13.73 -12.08 -5.37
C GLU A 119 14.45 -11.69 -4.09
N THR A 120 15.47 -10.84 -4.21
CA THR A 120 16.25 -10.32 -3.10
C THR A 120 15.85 -8.88 -2.79
N VAL A 121 15.78 -8.57 -1.50
CA VAL A 121 15.54 -7.24 -0.96
C VAL A 121 16.66 -6.94 0.04
N ALA A 122 17.28 -5.77 -0.07
CA ALA A 122 18.27 -5.33 0.89
C ALA A 122 17.65 -5.24 2.31
N ALA A 123 18.41 -5.66 3.32
CA ALA A 123 17.97 -5.62 4.71
C ALA A 123 18.06 -4.19 5.30
N VAL A 124 17.21 -3.29 4.79
CA VAL A 124 17.14 -1.89 5.20
C VAL A 124 15.85 -1.61 5.98
N GLN A 125 15.95 -0.72 6.97
CA GLN A 125 14.83 -0.26 7.79
C GLN A 125 14.38 1.10 7.27
N LEU A 126 13.07 1.29 7.09
CA LEU A 126 12.52 2.48 6.46
C LEU A 126 11.37 3.07 7.27
N PRO A 127 11.23 4.41 7.33
CA PRO A 127 10.05 5.05 7.87
C PRO A 127 8.81 4.62 7.07
N THR A 128 7.90 3.88 7.71
CA THR A 128 6.77 3.22 7.03
C THR A 128 5.88 4.23 6.34
N PHE A 129 5.50 5.29 7.06
CA PHE A 129 4.55 6.28 6.56
C PHE A 129 5.03 6.93 5.26
N ALA A 130 6.20 7.56 5.28
CA ALA A 130 6.75 8.29 4.14
C ALA A 130 7.08 7.34 2.96
N SER A 131 7.74 6.22 3.24
CA SER A 131 8.23 5.30 2.21
C SER A 131 7.09 4.60 1.47
N ARG A 132 6.01 4.23 2.16
CA ARG A 132 4.82 3.63 1.55
C ARG A 132 4.18 4.54 0.51
N TYR A 133 4.00 5.82 0.86
CA TYR A 133 3.42 6.80 -0.05
C TYR A 133 4.30 7.03 -1.27
N LEU A 134 5.61 7.17 -1.07
CA LEU A 134 6.56 7.34 -2.15
C LEU A 134 6.57 6.13 -3.09
N LEU A 135 6.65 4.92 -2.55
CA LEU A 135 6.64 3.69 -3.34
C LEU A 135 5.37 3.53 -4.18
N LEU A 136 4.20 3.76 -3.58
CA LEU A 136 2.94 3.65 -4.32
C LEU A 136 2.82 4.71 -5.40
N ALA A 137 3.16 5.97 -5.10
CA ALA A 137 3.17 7.03 -6.11
C ALA A 137 4.15 6.71 -7.25
N TRP A 138 5.34 6.22 -6.92
CA TRP A 138 6.35 5.81 -7.90
C TRP A 138 5.84 4.68 -8.79
N LEU A 139 5.30 3.60 -8.21
CA LEU A 139 4.75 2.47 -8.95
C LEU A 139 3.59 2.87 -9.86
N LEU A 140 2.65 3.67 -9.34
CA LEU A 140 1.50 4.15 -10.12
C LEU A 140 1.95 5.06 -11.27
N CYS A 141 2.92 5.95 -11.02
CA CYS A 141 3.54 6.83 -12.03
C CYS A 141 4.28 6.06 -13.13
N LEU A 142 5.02 5.01 -12.77
CA LEU A 142 5.74 4.18 -13.74
C LEU A 142 4.78 3.33 -14.57
N LEU A 143 3.79 2.69 -13.92
CA LEU A 143 2.86 1.79 -14.58
C LEU A 143 1.99 2.51 -15.60
N GLN A 144 1.46 3.68 -15.27
CA GLN A 144 0.64 4.44 -16.23
C GLN A 144 1.40 4.85 -17.50
N ALA A 145 2.72 5.08 -17.39
CA ALA A 145 3.58 5.51 -18.49
C ALA A 145 4.03 4.34 -19.37
N LEU A 146 3.88 3.11 -18.88
CA LEU A 146 4.20 1.92 -19.65
C LEU A 146 3.14 1.66 -20.73
N PRO A 147 3.56 1.31 -21.97
CA PRO A 147 2.67 0.75 -22.97
C PRO A 147 1.92 -0.48 -22.46
N ALA A 148 0.76 -0.79 -23.05
CA ALA A 148 0.11 -2.08 -22.78
C ALA A 148 1.04 -3.24 -23.19
N ASP A 149 0.93 -4.36 -22.48
CA ASP A 149 1.71 -5.59 -22.70
C ASP A 149 3.23 -5.41 -22.53
N SER A 150 3.63 -4.40 -21.75
CA SER A 150 5.02 -4.18 -21.35
C SER A 150 5.24 -4.42 -19.86
N ASP A 151 6.50 -4.66 -19.53
CA ASP A 151 6.94 -5.08 -18.20
C ASP A 151 7.82 -4.02 -17.53
N LEU A 152 7.63 -3.88 -16.21
CA LEU A 152 8.49 -3.11 -15.31
C LEU A 152 9.32 -4.07 -14.46
N ALA A 153 10.64 -3.99 -14.51
CA ALA A 153 11.50 -4.75 -13.61
C ALA A 153 11.93 -3.86 -12.43
N LEU A 154 11.64 -4.30 -11.21
CA LEU A 154 12.00 -3.63 -9.97
C LEU A 154 13.14 -4.37 -9.27
N ASP A 155 14.18 -3.65 -8.90
CA ASP A 155 15.36 -4.16 -8.24
C ASP A 155 15.55 -3.43 -6.90
N PHE A 156 15.35 -4.19 -5.82
CA PHE A 156 15.46 -3.73 -4.43
C PHE A 156 16.66 -4.33 -3.72
N SER A 157 17.59 -4.95 -4.46
CA SER A 157 18.71 -5.70 -3.90
C SER A 157 19.81 -4.81 -3.28
N GLN A 158 19.86 -3.53 -3.66
CA GLN A 158 20.84 -2.57 -3.15
C GLN A 158 20.27 -1.75 -1.98
N ALA A 159 21.14 -1.47 -1.00
CA ALA A 159 20.77 -0.76 0.23
C ALA A 159 20.77 0.76 0.09
N ASP A 160 21.32 1.29 -1.00
CA ASP A 160 21.49 2.72 -1.27
C ASP A 160 20.56 3.23 -2.38
N ALA A 161 20.15 2.37 -3.30
CA ALA A 161 19.28 2.72 -4.41
C ALA A 161 18.36 1.58 -4.81
N TRP A 162 17.11 1.91 -5.14
CA TRP A 162 16.15 0.99 -5.74
C TRP A 162 15.88 1.40 -7.18
N HIS A 163 15.83 0.42 -8.08
CA HIS A 163 15.76 0.68 -9.51
C HIS A 163 14.48 0.13 -10.13
N ALA A 164 13.92 0.89 -11.06
CA ALA A 164 12.85 0.47 -11.94
C ALA A 164 13.34 0.56 -13.38
N ARG A 165 13.48 -0.59 -14.04
CA ARG A 165 13.95 -0.71 -15.43
C ARG A 165 12.76 -0.99 -16.33
N PHE A 166 12.66 -0.25 -17.42
CA PHE A 166 11.57 -0.42 -18.38
C PHE A 166 11.96 -1.38 -19.50
N SER A 167 11.05 -2.29 -19.86
CA SER A 167 11.22 -3.15 -21.05
C SER A 167 10.95 -2.42 -22.37
N ALA A 168 10.23 -1.30 -22.32
CA ALA A 168 9.92 -0.44 -23.44
C ALA A 168 10.01 1.04 -23.01
N ALA A 169 10.20 1.95 -23.98
CA ALA A 169 10.29 3.37 -23.67
C ALA A 169 8.98 3.88 -23.01
N PRO A 170 9.03 4.44 -21.80
CA PRO A 170 7.84 4.96 -21.12
C PRO A 170 7.39 6.29 -21.75
N ASP A 171 6.09 6.52 -21.79
CA ASP A 171 5.49 7.78 -22.23
C ASP A 171 4.84 8.52 -21.07
N PHE A 172 5.50 9.59 -20.63
CA PHE A 172 5.01 10.49 -19.57
C PHE A 172 4.29 11.73 -20.14
N SER A 173 4.05 11.83 -21.45
CA SER A 173 3.44 13.00 -22.08
C SER A 173 1.90 13.04 -21.92
N GLY A 174 1.28 11.88 -21.70
CA GLY A 174 -0.18 11.69 -21.60
C GLY A 174 -0.74 11.63 -20.18
N VAL A 175 -0.26 12.48 -19.25
CA VAL A 175 -0.73 12.48 -17.86
C VAL A 175 -2.21 12.88 -17.82
N GLN A 176 -3.09 11.92 -17.55
CA GLN A 176 -4.49 12.21 -17.20
C GLN A 176 -4.56 12.85 -15.80
N PRO A 177 -5.57 13.68 -15.49
CA PRO A 177 -5.66 14.36 -14.18
C PRO A 177 -5.62 13.44 -12.96
N ALA A 178 -6.04 12.18 -13.12
CA ALA A 178 -6.05 11.16 -12.06
C ALA A 178 -4.71 10.40 -11.90
N THR A 179 -3.74 10.65 -12.78
CA THR A 179 -2.47 9.91 -12.86
C THR A 179 -1.33 10.66 -12.17
N PHE A 180 -0.33 9.94 -11.64
CA PHE A 180 0.80 10.54 -10.92
C PHE A 180 1.87 11.03 -11.88
N ASP A 181 2.17 12.32 -11.90
CA ASP A 181 3.25 12.78 -12.76
C ASP A 181 4.64 12.58 -12.08
N PRO A 182 5.73 12.71 -12.84
CA PRO A 182 7.08 12.55 -12.29
C PRO A 182 7.42 13.59 -11.19
N GLN A 183 6.83 14.79 -11.24
CA GLN A 183 7.08 15.87 -10.28
C GLN A 183 6.43 15.56 -8.94
N GLU A 184 5.26 14.93 -8.93
CA GLU A 184 4.59 14.47 -7.71
C GLU A 184 5.42 13.41 -6.97
N VAL A 185 6.07 12.50 -7.71
CA VAL A 185 7.00 11.51 -7.12
C VAL A 185 8.24 12.21 -6.56
N GLU A 186 8.80 13.17 -7.28
CA GLU A 186 9.95 13.98 -6.84
C GLU A 186 9.62 14.78 -5.56
N LEU A 187 8.42 15.38 -5.48
CA LEU A 187 7.93 16.06 -4.29
C LEU A 187 7.84 15.13 -3.06
N LEU A 188 7.38 13.89 -3.23
CA LEU A 188 7.34 12.91 -2.15
C LEU A 188 8.74 12.43 -1.76
N ALA A 189 9.64 12.25 -2.74
CA ALA A 189 11.02 11.85 -2.49
C ALA A 189 11.73 12.90 -1.64
N ASP A 190 11.71 14.15 -2.08
CA ASP A 190 12.31 15.29 -1.38
C ASP A 190 11.75 15.45 0.04
N ALA A 191 10.43 15.38 0.18
CA ALA A 191 9.76 15.50 1.49
C ALA A 191 10.10 14.35 2.45
N SER A 192 10.64 13.24 1.95
CA SER A 192 11.00 12.05 2.73
C SER A 192 12.52 11.91 2.88
N GLY A 193 13.32 12.83 2.33
CA GLY A 193 14.79 12.75 2.31
C GLY A 193 15.35 11.74 1.29
N TRP A 194 14.51 11.20 0.41
CA TRP A 194 14.92 10.35 -0.71
C TRP A 194 15.32 11.21 -1.90
N ARG A 195 16.03 10.61 -2.86
CA ARG A 195 16.38 11.29 -4.11
C ARG A 195 15.95 10.46 -5.32
N LEU A 196 15.10 11.05 -6.16
CA LEU A 196 14.69 10.44 -7.43
C LEU A 196 15.68 10.81 -8.54
N VAL A 197 16.21 9.81 -9.25
CA VAL A 197 17.04 9.98 -10.45
C VAL A 197 16.31 9.34 -11.62
N ARG A 198 16.07 10.12 -12.69
CA ARG A 198 15.32 9.68 -13.87
C ARG A 198 16.25 9.55 -15.07
N GLN A 199 16.27 8.37 -15.67
CA GLN A 199 16.90 8.08 -16.95
C GLN A 199 15.84 7.53 -17.91
N ALA A 200 16.18 7.41 -19.20
CA ALA A 200 15.23 7.00 -20.23
C ALA A 200 14.75 5.54 -20.03
N ASP A 201 15.64 4.67 -19.56
CA ASP A 201 15.47 3.23 -19.40
C ASP A 201 15.44 2.78 -17.93
N CYS A 202 15.83 3.65 -17.00
CA CYS A 202 15.90 3.35 -15.58
C CYS A 202 15.51 4.55 -14.72
N TRP A 203 14.60 4.37 -13.77
CA TRP A 203 14.35 5.31 -12.69
C TRP A 203 14.90 4.74 -11.39
N SER A 204 15.54 5.58 -10.59
CA SER A 204 16.18 5.15 -9.34
C SER A 204 15.71 6.00 -8.17
N LEU A 205 15.31 5.35 -7.08
CA LEU A 205 15.05 5.96 -5.79
C LEU A 205 16.24 5.70 -4.88
N HIS A 206 17.01 6.74 -4.58
CA HIS A 206 18.08 6.66 -3.60
C HIS A 206 17.50 6.84 -2.20
N LEU A 207 17.87 5.92 -1.32
CA LEU A 207 17.41 5.91 0.06
C LEU A 207 17.98 7.11 0.82
N PRO A 208 17.28 7.59 1.86
CA PRO A 208 17.78 8.69 2.67
C PRO A 208 19.09 8.27 3.33
N VAL A 209 20.11 9.13 3.22
CA VAL A 209 21.34 8.96 3.98
C VAL A 209 20.97 9.18 5.45
N LEU A 210 20.98 8.11 6.24
CA LEU A 210 20.90 8.25 7.70
C LEU A 210 22.09 9.12 8.12
N PRO A 211 21.86 10.24 8.84
CA PRO A 211 22.98 10.99 9.37
C PRO A 211 23.81 10.06 10.27
N ASP A 212 25.11 9.97 10.02
CA ASP A 212 26.05 9.29 10.89
C ASP A 212 25.89 9.88 12.31
N GLU A 213 25.57 9.03 13.31
CA GLU A 213 25.56 9.41 14.73
C GLU A 213 26.96 9.77 15.24
#